data_AF-A0A2R6R612-F1
#
_entry.id   AF-A0A2R6R612-F1
#
_cell.length_a   1.000
_cell.length_b   1.000
_cell.length_c   1.000
_cell.angle_alpha   90.00
_cell.angle_beta   90.00
_cell.angle_gamma   90.00
#
_symmetry.space_group_name_H-M   'P 1'
#
loop_
_entity.id
_entity.type
_entity.pdbx_description
1 polymer ?
#
loop_
_entity_poly.entity_id
_entity_poly.type
_entity_poly.pdbx_seq_one_letter_code
_entity_poly.pdbx_strand_id
1 'polypeptide(L)'
;MGLGLLASRALRSSSRICTSPHSRNALVRTIVSTPELQNAESSAEAAQVPKPPDLPERTPVAGARVHFANPDDAIEVFVDGYPVKIPKGMTVLQACEVAGVDIPRFCYHSRLSIAGNCRMCLVEVEKSPKPVASCAMPALPGMKIKTDTPIAKKAREGRLNDPMIRGADGRFKAVSWRDALAVVAEVIHQVKPEGIVGVAGKLSDAESMIALKDFLNRMGSNNVWCEGNSMNPNADLRSGYLLNSGISGLEKADVFLLVGTQPRVEAAMVNARIRKTVRATQAKVGYIGPPTDLNYDHQHLGTGPQTLTEIAENRHPFCSALSNAKNPAIIVGAGIFERQDKDAIFSVVESIAKHCNAIRPDWNGLNVLLLNAAQAAALDLGLVPESENCIESSKFLYLMGADDVSLEKLPSDAFVVYQGHHGDRGVYRANVILPAAAFTEKEGIYENTEGCAQQTLPAVPTVGDARDDWKIIRALSEVAGVRLPYDTLGGVRSRIKTVAPNLLHMDERQPATFSSSVKPECSDKMSSTPFGTAVENFYMTDSITRASKIMAQCSAMLLKK
;
A
#
# COMPACT_ATOMS: atom_id res chain seq x y z
N MET A 1 -55.36 -34.67 -2.25
CA MET A 1 -56.01 -33.79 -1.26
C MET A 1 -55.34 -32.43 -1.40
N GLY A 2 -55.99 -31.31 -1.70
CA GLY A 2 -57.41 -31.06 -1.76
C GLY A 2 -57.68 -29.67 -1.18
N LEU A 3 -57.80 -28.68 -2.09
CA LEU A 3 -58.47 -27.37 -1.93
C LEU A 3 -57.78 -26.31 -1.05
N GLY A 4 -57.79 -25.01 -1.40
CA GLY A 4 -58.22 -24.37 -2.65
C GLY A 4 -58.82 -22.97 -2.46
N LEU A 5 -58.55 -22.06 -3.42
CA LEU A 5 -59.25 -20.79 -3.68
C LEU A 5 -59.18 -19.68 -2.59
N LEU A 6 -59.44 -18.39 -2.85
CA LEU A 6 -59.22 -17.43 -3.98
C LEU A 6 -59.97 -16.12 -3.61
N ALA A 7 -59.78 -15.05 -4.39
CA ALA A 7 -60.45 -13.74 -4.34
C ALA A 7 -60.05 -12.82 -3.15
N SER A 8 -59.62 -11.57 -3.29
CA SER A 8 -59.73 -10.53 -4.34
C SER A 8 -61.08 -9.81 -4.44
N ARG A 9 -61.16 -8.57 -3.92
CA ARG A 9 -61.97 -7.38 -4.33
C ARG A 9 -62.09 -6.39 -3.14
N ALA A 10 -62.49 -5.12 -3.26
CA ALA A 10 -62.22 -4.07 -4.27
C ALA A 10 -62.88 -2.74 -3.81
N LEU A 11 -62.26 -1.60 -4.13
CA LEU A 11 -62.87 -0.27 -4.44
C LEU A 11 -63.67 0.55 -3.37
N ARG A 12 -63.13 1.75 -3.10
CA ARG A 12 -63.75 3.11 -3.21
C ARG A 12 -64.81 3.65 -2.20
N SER A 13 -64.36 4.68 -1.48
CA SER A 13 -64.81 6.11 -1.54
C SER A 13 -66.01 6.65 -0.72
N SER A 14 -65.89 7.96 -0.41
CA SER A 14 -66.91 8.94 0.02
C SER A 14 -67.60 8.75 1.39
N SER A 15 -68.01 9.76 2.17
CA SER A 15 -67.61 11.17 2.47
C SER A 15 -68.83 11.86 3.12
N ARG A 16 -68.61 12.71 4.15
CA ARG A 16 -69.46 13.83 4.68
C ARG A 16 -68.78 14.34 5.98
N ILE A 17 -68.45 15.62 6.20
CA ILE A 17 -69.27 16.87 6.23
C ILE A 17 -70.24 16.85 7.43
N CYS A 18 -70.35 17.84 8.32
CA CYS A 18 -69.85 19.24 8.37
C CYS A 18 -68.97 19.45 9.65
N THR A 19 -68.74 20.61 10.31
CA THR A 19 -69.30 21.98 10.27
C THR A 19 -68.27 23.01 10.80
N SER A 20 -68.53 24.31 10.63
CA SER A 20 -67.99 25.44 11.43
C SER A 20 -69.17 26.32 11.92
N PRO A 21 -68.96 27.32 12.81
CA PRO A 21 -68.72 28.70 12.36
C PRO A 21 -67.64 29.45 13.19
N HIS A 22 -66.82 30.39 12.67
CA HIS A 22 -67.06 31.70 12.02
C HIS A 22 -67.28 32.89 12.98
N SER A 23 -66.30 33.82 13.05
CA SER A 23 -66.51 35.26 13.27
C SER A 23 -65.27 36.06 12.81
N ARG A 24 -65.47 37.29 12.32
CA ARG A 24 -64.49 38.22 11.72
C ARG A 24 -64.78 39.66 12.19
N ASN A 25 -63.85 40.58 11.91
CA ASN A 25 -63.96 42.08 11.84
C ASN A 25 -63.23 42.82 12.97
N ALA A 26 -62.67 44.02 12.79
CA ALA A 26 -62.28 44.77 11.58
C ALA A 26 -61.30 45.93 11.96
N LEU A 27 -60.74 46.62 10.95
CA LEU A 27 -59.75 47.70 11.09
C LEU A 27 -60.32 49.02 11.64
N VAL A 28 -59.47 49.80 12.32
CA VAL A 28 -59.54 51.27 12.36
C VAL A 28 -58.13 51.86 12.16
N ARG A 29 -58.02 52.90 11.33
CA ARG A 29 -56.79 53.72 11.12
C ARG A 29 -56.85 54.98 11.98
N THR A 30 -55.69 55.56 12.29
CA THR A 30 -55.57 56.98 12.62
C THR A 30 -54.49 57.62 11.74
N ILE A 31 -54.76 58.81 11.21
CA ILE A 31 -53.86 59.63 10.39
C ILE A 31 -53.79 61.02 11.03
N VAL A 32 -52.58 61.57 11.21
CA VAL A 32 -52.28 62.97 11.55
C VAL A 32 -50.95 63.29 10.86
N SER A 33 -50.98 63.73 9.59
CA SER A 33 -50.86 65.13 9.12
C SER A 33 -49.45 65.73 9.19
N THR A 34 -48.90 65.97 7.99
CA THR A 34 -47.68 66.68 7.52
C THR A 34 -47.71 68.20 7.76
N PRO A 35 -46.75 69.04 7.28
CA PRO A 35 -45.34 68.82 6.84
C PRO A 35 -44.32 69.82 7.50
N GLU A 36 -43.02 69.72 7.20
CA GLU A 36 -42.22 70.91 6.82
C GLU A 36 -40.92 70.55 6.05
N LEU A 37 -40.32 71.56 5.40
CA LEU A 37 -39.36 71.43 4.30
C LEU A 37 -37.92 71.85 4.69
N GLN A 38 -36.95 71.31 3.96
CA GLN A 38 -35.57 71.81 3.77
C GLN A 38 -34.66 71.94 5.01
N ASN A 39 -33.58 71.15 5.01
CA ASN A 39 -32.27 71.69 4.65
C ASN A 39 -31.28 70.58 4.26
N ALA A 40 -30.40 70.88 3.32
CA ALA A 40 -29.21 70.09 3.05
C ALA A 40 -28.02 70.64 3.88
N GLU A 41 -26.96 69.84 3.97
CA GLU A 41 -25.63 70.21 4.50
C GLU A 41 -25.49 70.40 6.03
N SER A 42 -25.15 69.30 6.73
CA SER A 42 -24.13 69.22 7.80
C SER A 42 -23.99 67.75 8.23
N SER A 43 -23.07 66.99 7.64
CA SER A 43 -21.65 66.85 8.06
C SER A 43 -21.44 65.98 9.32
N ALA A 44 -21.02 64.73 9.06
CA ALA A 44 -20.30 63.82 9.96
C ALA A 44 -21.00 63.30 11.24
N GLU A 45 -21.86 62.27 11.08
CA GLU A 45 -21.99 61.24 12.11
C GLU A 45 -20.87 60.19 11.96
N ALA A 46 -20.25 59.81 13.08
CA ALA A 46 -19.12 58.88 13.08
C ALA A 46 -19.56 57.45 12.74
N ALA A 47 -18.89 56.85 11.74
CA ALA A 47 -19.09 55.44 11.40
C ALA A 47 -18.74 54.55 12.60
N GLN A 48 -19.73 53.81 13.12
CA GLN A 48 -19.51 52.83 14.16
C GLN A 48 -18.61 51.70 13.64
N VAL A 49 -17.50 51.46 14.33
CA VAL A 49 -16.60 50.34 14.06
C VAL A 49 -17.38 49.04 14.27
N PRO A 50 -17.35 48.07 13.32
CA PRO A 50 -18.06 46.81 13.50
C PRO A 50 -17.51 46.06 14.72
N LYS A 51 -18.40 45.65 15.63
CA LYS A 51 -18.04 44.82 16.79
C LYS A 51 -17.34 43.55 16.27
N PRO A 52 -16.13 43.21 16.75
CA PRO A 52 -15.50 41.95 16.37
C PRO A 52 -16.39 40.77 16.78
N PRO A 53 -16.37 39.65 16.04
CA PRO A 53 -17.16 38.48 16.38
C PRO A 53 -16.82 37.99 17.80
N ASP A 54 -17.83 37.59 18.56
CA ASP A 54 -17.64 36.92 19.86
C ASP A 54 -17.03 35.53 19.62
N LEU A 55 -15.70 35.51 19.53
CA LEU A 55 -14.87 34.33 19.36
C LEU A 55 -14.52 33.77 20.75
N PRO A 56 -14.60 32.44 20.97
CA PRO A 56 -14.27 31.85 22.27
C PRO A 56 -12.81 32.13 22.65
N GLU A 57 -12.55 32.44 23.92
CA GLU A 57 -11.20 32.63 24.43
C GLU A 57 -10.36 31.36 24.22
N ARG A 58 -9.32 31.47 23.38
CA ARG A 58 -8.35 30.41 23.15
C ARG A 58 -7.11 30.68 23.99
N THR A 59 -6.89 29.86 25.01
CA THR A 59 -5.64 29.84 25.77
C THR A 59 -4.56 29.06 25.01
N PRO A 60 -3.27 29.37 25.18
CA PRO A 60 -2.19 28.59 24.56
C PRO A 60 -2.26 27.10 24.91
N VAL A 61 -1.90 26.26 23.94
CA VAL A 61 -1.86 24.79 24.09
C VAL A 61 -1.06 24.42 25.34
N ALA A 62 -1.65 23.59 26.19
CA ALA A 62 -1.08 23.13 27.47
C ALA A 62 -0.60 24.27 28.42
N GLY A 63 -1.15 25.49 28.30
CA GLY A 63 -0.77 26.62 29.14
C GLY A 63 0.65 27.15 28.88
N ALA A 64 1.17 26.97 27.66
CA ALA A 64 2.51 27.41 27.28
C ALA A 64 2.71 28.92 27.53
N ARG A 65 3.72 29.26 28.35
CA ARG A 65 4.09 30.66 28.64
C ARG A 65 4.80 31.27 27.43
N VAL A 66 4.21 32.31 26.84
CA VAL A 66 4.80 33.05 25.73
C VAL A 66 5.75 34.12 26.25
N HIS A 67 7.03 34.01 25.95
CA HIS A 67 8.05 34.98 26.35
C HIS A 67 8.24 36.04 25.26
N PHE A 68 7.82 37.28 25.53
CA PHE A 68 8.11 38.43 24.69
C PHE A 68 9.42 39.06 25.16
N ALA A 69 10.46 39.01 24.31
CA ALA A 69 11.76 39.63 24.63
C ALA A 69 11.68 41.17 24.65
N ASN A 70 10.80 41.73 23.82
CA ASN A 70 10.39 43.13 23.81
C ASN A 70 8.89 43.16 23.43
N PRO A 71 7.99 43.81 24.18
CA PRO A 71 6.56 43.88 23.83
C PRO A 71 6.29 44.58 22.49
N ASP A 72 7.15 45.51 22.06
CA ASP A 72 6.97 46.28 20.82
C ASP A 72 7.26 45.48 19.55
N ASP A 73 8.00 44.36 19.66
CA ASP A 73 8.33 43.45 18.55
C ASP A 73 7.28 42.34 18.33
N ALA A 74 6.10 42.46 18.93
CA ALA A 74 5.01 41.50 18.76
C ALA A 74 4.38 41.61 17.36
N ILE A 75 4.46 40.54 16.57
CA ILE A 75 3.80 40.43 15.26
C ILE A 75 2.42 39.78 15.42
N GLU A 76 1.44 40.24 14.63
CA GLU A 76 0.09 39.67 14.61
C GLU A 76 -0.08 38.71 13.42
N VAL A 77 -0.68 37.55 13.69
CA VAL A 77 -1.05 36.54 12.68
C VAL A 77 -2.47 36.05 12.93
N PHE A 78 -3.10 35.46 11.91
CA PHE A 78 -4.46 34.93 12.00
C PHE A 78 -4.43 33.41 11.90
N VAL A 79 -4.84 32.70 12.95
CA VAL A 79 -4.94 31.23 12.97
C VAL A 79 -6.42 30.86 12.92
N ASP A 80 -6.86 30.24 11.83
CA ASP A 80 -8.27 29.86 11.59
C ASP A 80 -9.26 31.05 11.72
N GLY A 81 -8.77 32.26 11.42
CA GLY A 81 -9.52 33.52 11.56
C GLY A 81 -9.33 34.28 12.88
N TYR A 82 -8.66 33.67 13.88
CA TYR A 82 -8.44 34.26 15.20
C TYR A 82 -7.12 35.07 15.21
N PRO A 83 -7.13 36.37 15.55
CA PRO A 83 -5.91 37.17 15.65
C PRO A 83 -5.10 36.79 16.89
N VAL A 84 -3.80 36.58 16.73
CA VAL A 84 -2.88 36.17 17.79
C VAL A 84 -1.56 36.94 17.68
N LYS A 85 -1.14 37.53 18.80
CA LYS A 85 0.14 38.24 18.91
C LYS A 85 1.25 37.29 19.37
N ILE A 86 2.35 37.27 18.63
CA ILE A 86 3.49 36.38 18.87
C ILE A 86 4.81 37.15 18.79
N PRO A 87 5.88 36.73 19.49
CA PRO A 87 7.21 37.27 19.31
C PRO A 87 7.71 37.08 17.87
N LYS A 88 8.35 38.11 17.32
CA LYS A 88 9.06 38.06 16.03
C LYS A 88 10.08 36.91 16.02
N GLY A 89 10.06 36.10 14.94
CA GLY A 89 10.94 34.94 14.79
C GLY A 89 10.32 33.60 15.21
N MET A 90 9.11 33.58 15.78
CA MET A 90 8.36 32.34 15.97
C MET A 90 8.00 31.65 14.64
N THR A 91 7.85 30.33 14.68
CA THR A 91 7.34 29.52 13.58
C THR A 91 5.81 29.55 13.51
N VAL A 92 5.26 29.22 12.35
CA VAL A 92 3.80 29.04 12.15
C VAL A 92 3.22 27.98 13.10
N LEU A 93 3.99 26.93 13.45
CA LEU A 93 3.57 25.92 14.43
C LEU A 93 3.40 26.55 15.82
N GLN A 94 4.41 27.27 16.29
CA GLN A 94 4.37 27.94 17.60
C GLN A 94 3.26 28.99 17.66
N ALA A 95 3.02 29.70 16.55
CA ALA A 95 1.90 30.63 16.46
C ALA A 95 0.53 29.96 16.69
N CYS A 96 0.37 28.74 16.16
CA CYS A 96 -0.84 27.95 16.38
C CYS A 96 -0.91 27.41 17.82
N GLU A 97 0.23 27.05 18.44
CA GLU A 97 0.27 26.71 19.87
C GLU A 97 -0.20 27.88 20.75
N VAL A 98 0.23 29.12 20.46
CA VAL A 98 -0.27 30.32 21.16
C VAL A 98 -1.77 30.52 20.91
N ALA A 99 -2.25 30.21 19.70
CA ALA A 99 -3.66 30.26 19.33
C ALA A 99 -4.53 29.13 19.91
N GLY A 100 -3.99 28.25 20.77
CA GLY A 100 -4.73 27.09 21.31
C GLY A 100 -4.97 25.96 20.31
N VAL A 101 -4.30 25.97 19.15
CA VAL A 101 -4.46 24.97 18.07
C VAL A 101 -3.23 24.06 18.02
N ASP A 102 -3.35 22.83 18.53
CA ASP A 102 -2.27 21.85 18.50
C ASP A 102 -2.16 21.20 17.10
N ILE A 103 -1.09 21.52 16.38
CA ILE A 103 -0.81 20.95 15.05
C ILE A 103 -0.07 19.61 15.21
N PRO A 104 -0.54 18.53 14.56
CA PRO A 104 0.09 17.22 14.68
C PRO A 104 1.54 17.24 14.15
N ARG A 105 2.44 16.68 14.95
CA ARG A 105 3.90 16.80 14.79
C ARG A 105 4.60 15.52 15.24
N PHE A 106 5.62 15.11 14.49
CA PHE A 106 6.49 13.98 14.83
C PHE A 106 7.97 14.36 14.93
N CYS A 107 8.48 15.18 14.01
CA CYS A 107 9.90 15.58 13.98
C CYS A 107 10.17 17.00 14.52
N TYR A 108 9.22 17.60 15.23
CA TYR A 108 9.39 18.91 15.85
C TYR A 108 9.25 18.78 17.37
N HIS A 109 10.22 19.32 18.09
CA HIS A 109 10.21 19.41 19.55
C HIS A 109 10.82 20.76 19.94
N SER A 110 10.19 21.48 20.87
CA SER A 110 10.54 22.88 21.20
C SER A 110 11.95 23.08 21.77
N ARG A 111 12.60 22.01 22.24
CA ARG A 111 13.99 22.02 22.75
C ARG A 111 15.03 21.46 21.77
N LEU A 112 14.65 21.17 20.53
CA LEU A 112 15.55 20.62 19.50
C LEU A 112 15.54 21.53 18.25
N SER A 113 16.54 21.35 17.38
CA SER A 113 16.59 22.04 16.09
C SER A 113 15.43 21.63 15.18
N ILE A 114 14.98 22.56 14.34
CA ILE A 114 13.88 22.37 13.42
C ILE A 114 14.33 21.45 12.26
N ALA A 115 13.71 20.27 12.14
CA ALA A 115 14.06 19.30 11.09
C ALA A 115 13.22 19.43 9.80
N GLY A 116 11.90 19.62 9.89
CA GLY A 116 11.01 19.74 8.72
C GLY A 116 10.73 18.44 7.93
N ASN A 117 11.30 17.30 8.33
CA ASN A 117 11.26 16.05 7.56
C ASN A 117 9.88 15.36 7.52
N CYS A 118 9.11 15.34 8.62
CA CYS A 118 7.93 14.46 8.73
C CYS A 118 6.67 14.95 7.99
N ARG A 119 6.61 16.23 7.61
CA ARG A 119 5.47 16.87 6.92
C ARG A 119 4.07 16.62 7.51
N MET A 120 3.95 16.19 8.77
CA MET A 120 2.66 16.08 9.47
C MET A 120 2.09 17.45 9.84
N CYS A 121 2.95 18.44 9.99
CA CYS A 121 2.62 19.80 10.34
C CYS A 121 2.25 20.68 9.11
N LEU A 122 1.85 20.07 7.99
CA LEU A 122 1.45 20.82 6.80
C LEU A 122 0.16 21.61 7.09
N VAL A 123 0.20 22.92 6.86
CA VAL A 123 -0.94 23.85 6.99
C VAL A 123 -1.13 24.64 5.70
N GLU A 124 -2.34 25.12 5.46
CA GLU A 124 -2.62 26.03 4.36
C GLU A 124 -2.32 27.47 4.79
N VAL A 125 -1.76 28.26 3.88
CA VAL A 125 -1.47 29.68 4.08
C VAL A 125 -1.97 30.44 2.86
N GLU A 126 -2.75 31.51 3.07
CA GLU A 126 -3.56 32.15 2.02
C GLU A 126 -2.75 32.67 0.81
N LYS A 127 -1.45 32.94 0.98
CA LYS A 127 -0.54 33.41 -0.08
C LYS A 127 0.49 32.36 -0.53
N SER A 128 0.32 31.09 -0.17
CA SER A 128 1.23 30.00 -0.54
C SER A 128 0.54 28.99 -1.47
N PRO A 129 1.09 28.68 -2.66
CA PRO A 129 0.45 27.80 -3.64
C PRO A 129 0.48 26.30 -3.27
N LYS A 130 1.15 25.94 -2.16
CA LYS A 130 1.25 24.59 -1.61
C LYS A 130 1.17 24.67 -0.09
N PRO A 131 0.62 23.64 0.60
CA PRO A 131 0.70 23.55 2.05
C PRO A 131 2.15 23.66 2.55
N VAL A 132 2.36 24.40 3.62
CA VAL A 132 3.69 24.72 4.17
C VAL A 132 3.93 23.95 5.46
N ALA A 133 5.16 23.52 5.71
CA ALA A 133 5.51 22.83 6.96
C ALA A 133 5.55 23.85 8.10
N SER A 134 4.52 23.89 8.95
CA SER A 134 4.38 24.92 9.97
C SER A 134 5.54 24.97 10.96
N CYS A 135 6.20 23.83 11.19
CA CYS A 135 7.34 23.72 12.10
C CYS A 135 8.62 24.42 11.61
N ALA A 136 8.71 24.76 10.31
CA ALA A 136 9.88 25.36 9.69
C ALA A 136 9.59 26.67 8.96
N MET A 137 8.32 26.95 8.66
CA MET A 137 7.90 28.24 8.14
C MET A 137 7.93 29.29 9.26
N PRO A 138 8.72 30.38 9.17
CA PRO A 138 8.60 31.51 10.08
C PRO A 138 7.24 32.18 9.91
N ALA A 139 6.64 32.62 11.01
CA ALA A 139 5.42 33.40 10.98
C ALA A 139 5.73 34.85 10.57
N LEU A 140 4.94 35.40 9.64
CA LEU A 140 5.11 36.75 9.09
C LEU A 140 3.93 37.65 9.50
N PRO A 141 4.11 38.98 9.65
CA PRO A 141 3.02 39.89 9.99
C PRO A 141 1.82 39.79 9.02
N GLY A 142 0.61 39.69 9.56
CA GLY A 142 -0.63 39.57 8.78
C GLY A 142 -0.81 38.22 8.05
N MET A 143 0.02 37.22 8.37
CA MET A 143 -0.09 35.88 7.80
C MET A 143 -1.35 35.17 8.28
N LYS A 144 -2.16 34.69 7.33
CA LYS A 144 -3.35 33.89 7.60
C LYS A 144 -3.04 32.41 7.40
N ILE A 145 -3.17 31.66 8.49
CA ILE A 145 -2.87 30.24 8.63
C ILE A 145 -4.21 29.52 8.80
N LYS A 146 -4.43 28.47 8.01
CA LYS A 146 -5.61 27.61 8.15
C LYS A 146 -5.17 26.18 8.41
N THR A 147 -5.59 25.63 9.54
CA THR A 147 -5.05 24.39 10.11
C THR A 147 -5.93 23.17 9.85
N ASP A 148 -7.20 23.39 9.52
CA ASP A 148 -8.27 22.38 9.44
C ASP A 148 -8.87 22.21 8.03
N THR A 149 -8.35 22.92 7.03
CA THR A 149 -8.90 22.89 5.66
C THR A 149 -8.81 21.50 5.04
N PRO A 150 -9.67 21.18 4.05
CA PRO A 150 -9.57 19.92 3.31
C PRO A 150 -8.18 19.70 2.70
N ILE A 151 -7.52 20.78 2.25
CA ILE A 151 -6.16 20.74 1.69
C ILE A 151 -5.15 20.39 2.78
N ALA A 152 -5.23 21.04 3.95
CA ALA A 152 -4.33 20.77 5.08
C ALA A 152 -4.51 19.34 5.64
N LYS A 153 -5.74 18.80 5.66
CA LYS A 153 -6.02 17.41 6.07
C LYS A 153 -5.48 16.40 5.06
N LYS A 154 -5.88 16.51 3.78
CA LYS A 154 -5.43 15.62 2.69
C LYS A 154 -3.91 15.59 2.53
N ALA A 155 -3.23 16.72 2.74
CA ALA A 155 -1.77 16.81 2.68
C ALA A 155 -1.05 16.06 3.83
N ARG A 156 -1.73 15.75 4.94
CA ARG A 156 -1.15 15.02 6.08
C ARG A 156 -1.32 13.50 5.98
N GLU A 157 -2.32 13.05 5.23
CA GLU A 157 -2.84 11.68 5.24
C GLU A 157 -2.07 10.70 4.34
N GLY A 158 -1.49 11.14 3.22
CA GLY A 158 -0.67 10.28 2.32
C GLY A 158 -1.43 9.14 1.61
N ARG A 159 -2.70 8.96 1.96
CA ARG A 159 -3.63 7.96 1.42
C ARG A 159 -4.34 8.47 0.17
N LEU A 160 -4.67 7.54 -0.71
CA LEU A 160 -5.57 7.77 -1.83
C LEU A 160 -7.00 7.60 -1.36
N ASN A 161 -7.80 8.65 -1.50
CA ASN A 161 -9.14 8.77 -0.90
C ASN A 161 -10.26 8.98 -1.93
N ASP A 162 -9.96 9.55 -3.11
CA ASP A 162 -10.93 9.84 -4.17
C ASP A 162 -10.42 9.26 -5.52
N PRO A 163 -11.30 8.75 -6.40
CA PRO A 163 -10.93 8.46 -7.79
C PRO A 163 -10.45 9.73 -8.49
N MET A 164 -9.35 9.64 -9.24
CA MET A 164 -8.74 10.80 -9.89
C MET A 164 -8.33 10.50 -11.33
N ILE A 165 -8.59 11.45 -12.24
CA ILE A 165 -8.15 11.40 -13.64
C ILE A 165 -7.16 12.54 -13.88
N ARG A 166 -6.12 12.29 -14.68
CA ARG A 166 -5.18 13.32 -15.13
C ARG A 166 -5.83 14.20 -16.21
N GLY A 167 -5.96 15.49 -15.94
CA GLY A 167 -6.42 16.49 -16.88
C GLY A 167 -5.39 16.86 -17.94
N ALA A 168 -5.80 17.64 -18.94
CA ALA A 168 -4.93 18.14 -20.00
C ALA A 168 -3.81 19.08 -19.51
N ASP A 169 -3.95 19.63 -18.29
CA ASP A 169 -2.90 20.40 -17.59
C ASP A 169 -1.86 19.51 -16.89
N GLY A 170 -1.98 18.18 -17.04
CA GLY A 170 -1.12 17.18 -16.42
C GLY A 170 -1.39 16.93 -14.93
N ARG A 171 -2.40 17.57 -14.33
CA ARG A 171 -2.74 17.44 -12.89
C ARG A 171 -3.89 16.47 -12.67
N PHE A 172 -3.95 15.89 -11.48
CA PHE A 172 -5.07 15.03 -11.09
C PHE A 172 -6.28 15.85 -10.64
N LYS A 173 -7.44 15.52 -11.20
CA LYS A 173 -8.76 16.02 -10.79
C LYS A 173 -9.55 14.87 -10.17
N ALA A 174 -10.10 15.08 -8.98
CA ALA A 174 -11.04 14.13 -8.36
C ALA A 174 -12.35 14.06 -9.17
N VAL A 175 -12.85 12.84 -9.38
CA VAL A 175 -14.05 12.53 -10.18
C VAL A 175 -14.88 11.45 -9.48
N SER A 176 -16.08 11.15 -9.99
CA SER A 176 -16.84 10.03 -9.46
C SER A 176 -16.26 8.68 -9.90
N TRP A 177 -16.54 7.61 -9.15
CA TRP A 177 -16.24 6.24 -9.57
C TRP A 177 -16.79 5.90 -10.96
N ARG A 178 -17.97 6.43 -11.33
CA ARG A 178 -18.56 6.20 -12.66
C ARG A 178 -17.65 6.75 -13.76
N ASP A 179 -17.19 7.98 -13.61
CA ASP A 179 -16.37 8.65 -14.64
C ASP A 179 -14.98 8.00 -14.72
N ALA A 180 -14.38 7.67 -13.58
CA ALA A 180 -13.09 6.98 -13.52
C ALA A 180 -13.15 5.60 -14.20
N LEU A 181 -14.14 4.78 -13.86
CA LEU A 181 -14.31 3.45 -14.46
C LEU A 181 -14.68 3.53 -15.94
N ALA A 182 -15.50 4.51 -16.35
CA ALA A 182 -15.87 4.71 -17.75
C ALA A 182 -14.65 5.04 -18.62
N VAL A 183 -13.78 5.95 -18.17
CA VAL A 183 -12.56 6.31 -18.93
C VAL A 183 -11.59 5.13 -19.02
N VAL A 184 -11.42 4.35 -17.94
CA VAL A 184 -10.57 3.14 -18.00
C VAL A 184 -11.17 2.10 -18.96
N ALA A 185 -12.48 1.87 -18.90
CA ALA A 185 -13.19 0.96 -19.79
C ALA A 185 -13.18 1.43 -21.27
N GLU A 186 -13.23 2.72 -21.53
CA GLU A 186 -13.13 3.26 -22.89
C GLU A 186 -11.73 3.01 -23.48
N VAL A 187 -10.66 3.33 -22.72
CA VAL A 187 -9.29 3.18 -23.22
C VAL A 187 -8.88 1.72 -23.39
N ILE A 188 -9.27 0.82 -22.49
CA ILE A 188 -8.89 -0.61 -22.62
C ILE A 188 -9.49 -1.26 -23.87
N HIS A 189 -10.66 -0.81 -24.35
CA HIS A 189 -11.25 -1.27 -25.63
C HIS A 189 -10.52 -0.73 -26.87
N GLN A 190 -9.77 0.36 -26.75
CA GLN A 190 -8.99 0.94 -27.85
C GLN A 190 -7.60 0.29 -27.99
N VAL A 191 -7.18 -0.51 -27.01
CA VAL A 191 -5.88 -1.18 -26.97
C VAL A 191 -6.03 -2.65 -27.38
N LYS A 192 -5.09 -3.15 -28.20
CA LYS A 192 -5.05 -4.55 -28.58
C LYS A 192 -4.70 -5.44 -27.37
N PRO A 193 -5.24 -6.68 -27.27
CA PRO A 193 -5.04 -7.53 -26.10
C PRO A 193 -3.57 -7.73 -25.70
N GLU A 194 -2.66 -7.87 -26.67
CA GLU A 194 -1.23 -8.09 -26.40
C GLU A 194 -0.55 -6.90 -25.71
N GLY A 195 -1.10 -5.69 -25.88
CA GLY A 195 -0.63 -4.46 -25.23
C GLY A 195 -1.27 -4.16 -23.88
N ILE A 196 -2.18 -5.01 -23.40
CA ILE A 196 -2.82 -4.93 -22.08
C ILE A 196 -1.97 -5.71 -21.07
N VAL A 197 -1.61 -5.06 -19.96
CA VAL A 197 -0.69 -5.58 -18.95
C VAL A 197 -1.23 -5.31 -17.54
N GLY A 198 -1.10 -6.28 -16.62
CA GLY A 198 -1.48 -6.14 -15.21
C GLY A 198 -0.35 -6.52 -14.26
N VAL A 199 -0.09 -5.67 -13.27
CA VAL A 199 0.88 -5.96 -12.20
C VAL A 199 0.22 -5.83 -10.85
N ALA A 200 0.10 -6.95 -10.14
CA ALA A 200 -0.29 -6.99 -8.74
C ALA A 200 0.87 -6.53 -7.85
N GLY A 201 0.59 -5.72 -6.85
CA GLY A 201 1.56 -5.21 -5.91
C GLY A 201 1.87 -6.19 -4.78
N LYS A 202 2.94 -5.92 -4.05
CA LYS A 202 3.44 -6.71 -2.90
C LYS A 202 2.43 -6.99 -1.80
N LEU A 203 1.37 -6.17 -1.72
CA LEU A 203 0.34 -6.17 -0.67
C LEU A 203 -1.06 -6.58 -1.20
N SER A 204 -1.16 -7.04 -2.44
CA SER A 204 -2.41 -7.54 -3.01
C SER A 204 -2.84 -8.87 -2.37
N ASP A 205 -4.14 -9.00 -2.10
CA ASP A 205 -4.81 -10.20 -1.60
C ASP A 205 -5.21 -11.13 -2.76
N ALA A 206 -5.36 -12.43 -2.45
CA ALA A 206 -5.66 -13.46 -3.42
C ALA A 206 -6.95 -13.20 -4.20
N GLU A 207 -8.00 -12.69 -3.54
CA GLU A 207 -9.28 -12.30 -4.14
C GLU A 207 -9.12 -11.26 -5.25
N SER A 208 -8.22 -10.30 -5.07
CA SER A 208 -8.00 -9.21 -6.02
C SER A 208 -7.04 -9.62 -7.13
N MET A 209 -6.06 -10.48 -6.82
CA MET A 209 -5.18 -11.08 -7.83
C MET A 209 -5.93 -12.01 -8.78
N ILE A 210 -6.86 -12.85 -8.29
CA ILE A 210 -7.69 -13.65 -9.19
C ILE A 210 -8.69 -12.79 -9.97
N ALA A 211 -9.20 -11.70 -9.38
CA ALA A 211 -10.07 -10.77 -10.09
C ALA A 211 -9.34 -10.05 -11.23
N LEU A 212 -8.09 -9.59 -11.00
CA LEU A 212 -7.25 -8.98 -12.03
C LEU A 212 -6.94 -9.99 -13.15
N LYS A 213 -6.54 -11.21 -12.78
CA LYS A 213 -6.27 -12.29 -13.75
C LYS A 213 -7.50 -12.63 -14.59
N ASP A 214 -8.64 -12.92 -13.97
CA ASP A 214 -9.86 -13.24 -14.72
C ASP A 214 -10.35 -12.08 -15.59
N PHE A 215 -10.15 -10.82 -15.16
CA PHE A 215 -10.50 -9.64 -15.95
C PHE A 215 -9.62 -9.53 -17.21
N LEU A 216 -8.30 -9.57 -17.04
CA LEU A 216 -7.37 -9.43 -18.17
C LEU A 216 -7.45 -10.61 -19.14
N ASN A 217 -7.57 -11.84 -18.63
CA ASN A 217 -7.75 -13.02 -19.46
C ASN A 217 -9.04 -12.92 -20.31
N ARG A 218 -10.10 -12.29 -19.80
CA ARG A 218 -11.34 -12.03 -20.56
C ARG A 218 -11.22 -10.88 -21.56
N MET A 219 -10.31 -9.93 -21.33
CA MET A 219 -9.90 -8.93 -22.32
C MET A 219 -8.91 -9.51 -23.36
N GLY A 220 -8.54 -10.79 -23.25
CA GLY A 220 -7.65 -11.49 -24.17
C GLY A 220 -6.15 -11.36 -23.85
N SER A 221 -5.78 -10.88 -22.66
CA SER A 221 -4.38 -10.79 -22.21
C SER A 221 -4.09 -11.71 -21.05
N ASN A 222 -3.00 -12.47 -21.17
CA ASN A 222 -2.43 -13.28 -20.09
C ASN A 222 -1.20 -12.60 -19.45
N ASN A 223 -0.88 -11.34 -19.80
CA ASN A 223 0.25 -10.59 -19.25
C ASN A 223 -0.08 -10.05 -17.85
N VAL A 224 -0.23 -10.95 -16.86
CA VAL A 224 -0.51 -10.62 -15.47
C VAL A 224 0.48 -11.29 -14.51
N TRP A 225 1.14 -10.52 -13.65
CA TRP A 225 2.10 -11.02 -12.66
C TRP A 225 2.07 -10.23 -11.35
N CYS A 226 2.84 -10.69 -10.35
CA CYS A 226 3.04 -9.97 -9.09
C CYS A 226 4.44 -9.31 -9.03
N GLU A 227 4.48 -8.11 -8.47
CA GLU A 227 5.71 -7.39 -8.15
C GLU A 227 6.66 -8.22 -7.27
N GLY A 228 7.96 -8.20 -7.61
CA GLY A 228 8.99 -9.04 -7.01
C GLY A 228 9.02 -10.49 -7.51
N ASN A 229 8.00 -10.96 -8.22
CA ASN A 229 8.18 -12.12 -9.10
C ASN A 229 8.86 -11.64 -10.38
N SER A 230 9.78 -12.46 -10.90
CA SER A 230 10.36 -12.22 -12.23
C SER A 230 9.31 -12.25 -13.33
N MET A 231 9.68 -11.93 -14.56
CA MET A 231 8.74 -12.00 -15.69
C MET A 231 8.58 -13.43 -16.25
N ASN A 232 9.15 -14.45 -15.61
CA ASN A 232 9.03 -15.86 -16.01
C ASN A 232 9.33 -16.85 -14.85
N PRO A 233 8.69 -16.77 -13.68
CA PRO A 233 8.89 -17.74 -12.59
C PRO A 233 8.25 -19.09 -12.94
N ASN A 234 8.91 -20.19 -12.57
CA ASN A 234 8.26 -21.50 -12.57
C ASN A 234 7.27 -21.58 -11.40
N ALA A 235 5.97 -21.48 -11.72
CA ALA A 235 4.88 -21.53 -10.75
C ALA A 235 4.16 -22.90 -10.69
N ASP A 236 4.53 -23.85 -11.57
CA ASP A 236 3.83 -25.13 -11.75
C ASP A 236 3.91 -26.04 -10.51
N LEU A 237 5.07 -26.03 -9.84
CA LEU A 237 5.34 -26.83 -8.65
C LEU A 237 5.51 -25.91 -7.44
N ARG A 238 4.56 -25.95 -6.51
CA ARG A 238 4.58 -25.19 -5.24
C ARG A 238 5.90 -25.35 -4.46
N SER A 239 6.57 -26.50 -4.59
CA SER A 239 7.88 -26.74 -3.95
C SER A 239 8.98 -25.79 -4.44
N GLY A 240 8.85 -25.21 -5.64
CA GLY A 240 9.82 -24.32 -6.26
C GLY A 240 9.82 -22.88 -5.74
N TYR A 241 8.85 -22.50 -4.90
CA TYR A 241 8.75 -21.15 -4.33
C TYR A 241 8.32 -21.09 -2.86
N LEU A 242 8.13 -22.25 -2.20
CA LEU A 242 7.79 -22.33 -0.78
C LEU A 242 8.97 -22.75 0.11
N LEU A 243 8.86 -22.36 1.39
CA LEU A 243 9.66 -22.82 2.51
C LEU A 243 9.17 -24.21 2.93
N ASN A 244 9.53 -25.24 2.16
CA ASN A 244 8.96 -26.59 2.26
C ASN A 244 9.14 -27.29 3.62
N SER A 245 10.14 -26.91 4.41
CA SER A 245 10.33 -27.40 5.78
C SER A 245 9.34 -26.80 6.78
N GLY A 246 8.74 -25.65 6.47
CA GLY A 246 7.92 -24.84 7.39
C GLY A 246 8.76 -24.04 8.39
N ILE A 247 8.26 -22.89 8.82
CA ILE A 247 8.94 -21.93 9.70
C ILE A 247 9.29 -22.57 11.05
N SER A 248 8.43 -23.46 11.55
CA SER A 248 8.68 -24.26 12.75
C SER A 248 9.57 -25.49 12.49
N GLY A 249 9.58 -26.02 11.26
CA GLY A 249 10.43 -27.15 10.88
C GLY A 249 11.91 -26.80 10.83
N LEU A 250 12.25 -25.54 10.59
CA LEU A 250 13.62 -25.02 10.74
C LEU A 250 14.23 -25.30 12.12
N GLU A 251 13.41 -25.47 13.18
CA GLU A 251 13.92 -25.85 14.52
C GLU A 251 14.47 -27.28 14.61
N LYS A 252 14.24 -28.12 13.58
CA LYS A 252 14.77 -29.47 13.47
C LYS A 252 16.06 -29.54 12.64
N ALA A 253 16.46 -28.46 11.96
CA ALA A 253 17.62 -28.44 11.08
C ALA A 253 18.94 -28.34 11.87
N ASP A 254 19.96 -29.05 11.41
CA ASP A 254 21.30 -29.10 12.02
C ASP A 254 22.38 -28.41 11.17
N VAL A 255 22.14 -28.27 9.86
CA VAL A 255 22.96 -27.43 8.97
C VAL A 255 22.07 -26.58 8.08
N PHE A 256 22.37 -25.28 8.00
CA PHE A 256 21.72 -24.35 7.08
C PHE A 256 22.69 -23.95 5.96
N LEU A 257 22.19 -23.87 4.72
CA LEU A 257 22.85 -23.19 3.61
C LEU A 257 21.95 -22.06 3.11
N LEU A 258 22.37 -20.82 3.32
CA LEU A 258 21.68 -19.61 2.87
C LEU A 258 22.26 -19.19 1.52
N VAL A 259 21.44 -19.12 0.46
CA VAL A 259 21.87 -18.83 -0.91
C VAL A 259 21.14 -17.57 -1.43
N GLY A 260 21.90 -16.49 -1.66
CA GLY A 260 21.36 -15.24 -2.19
C GLY A 260 20.26 -14.61 -1.33
N THR A 261 20.24 -14.89 -0.02
CA THR A 261 19.23 -14.41 0.93
C THR A 261 19.86 -13.81 2.17
N GLN A 262 19.33 -12.66 2.59
CA GLN A 262 19.62 -12.00 3.85
C GLN A 262 18.39 -12.09 4.77
N PRO A 263 18.10 -13.25 5.38
CA PRO A 263 16.82 -13.49 6.04
C PRO A 263 16.56 -12.55 7.22
N ARG A 264 17.60 -11.95 7.83
CA ARG A 264 17.46 -10.90 8.86
C ARG A 264 16.72 -9.66 8.35
N VAL A 265 16.93 -9.32 7.08
CA VAL A 265 16.31 -8.18 6.38
C VAL A 265 15.03 -8.64 5.70
N GLU A 266 15.11 -9.73 4.95
CA GLU A 266 14.04 -10.19 4.04
C GLU A 266 12.85 -10.79 4.80
N ALA A 267 13.09 -11.60 5.82
CA ALA A 267 12.04 -12.26 6.60
C ALA A 267 12.47 -12.44 8.06
N ALA A 268 12.46 -11.35 8.82
CA ALA A 268 13.02 -11.30 10.18
C ALA A 268 12.54 -12.42 11.12
N MET A 269 11.31 -12.92 10.97
CA MET A 269 10.77 -14.05 11.74
C MET A 269 11.39 -15.41 11.36
N VAL A 270 11.70 -15.65 10.09
CA VAL A 270 12.45 -16.83 9.63
C VAL A 270 13.86 -16.78 10.20
N ASN A 271 14.53 -15.63 10.12
CA ASN A 271 15.83 -15.43 10.74
C ASN A 271 15.81 -15.62 12.27
N ALA A 272 14.75 -15.20 12.95
CA ALA A 272 14.58 -15.42 14.38
C ALA A 272 14.47 -16.92 14.74
N ARG A 273 13.84 -17.74 13.89
CA ARG A 273 13.81 -19.20 14.04
C ARG A 273 15.16 -19.85 13.75
N ILE A 274 15.87 -19.42 12.70
CA ILE A 274 17.25 -19.88 12.45
C ILE A 274 18.13 -19.57 13.67
N ARG A 275 18.11 -18.33 14.17
CA ARG A 275 18.83 -17.92 15.39
C ARG A 275 18.49 -18.78 16.61
N LYS A 276 17.20 -19.08 16.82
CA LYS A 276 16.75 -19.96 17.92
C LYS A 276 17.35 -21.35 17.78
N THR A 277 17.34 -21.90 16.57
CA THR A 277 17.89 -23.22 16.23
C THR A 277 19.40 -23.27 16.47
N VAL A 278 20.15 -22.34 15.89
CA VAL A 278 21.61 -22.21 16.06
C VAL A 278 21.98 -22.12 17.53
N ARG A 279 21.28 -21.28 18.32
CA ARG A 279 21.52 -21.17 19.77
C ARG A 279 21.21 -22.45 20.54
N ALA A 280 20.13 -23.15 20.19
CA ALA A 280 19.66 -24.33 20.92
C ALA A 280 20.42 -25.62 20.58
N THR A 281 20.83 -25.80 19.33
CA THR A 281 21.39 -27.05 18.80
C THR A 281 22.85 -26.93 18.33
N GLN A 282 23.41 -25.71 18.30
CA GLN A 282 24.70 -25.42 17.67
C GLN A 282 24.73 -25.75 16.16
N ALA A 283 23.57 -25.65 15.49
CA ALA A 283 23.45 -25.84 14.06
C ALA A 283 24.41 -24.92 13.27
N LYS A 284 25.07 -25.47 12.26
CA LYS A 284 26.04 -24.72 11.44
C LYS A 284 25.32 -23.93 10.36
N VAL A 285 25.70 -22.68 10.12
CA VAL A 285 25.18 -21.88 9.00
C VAL A 285 26.30 -21.58 8.01
N GLY A 286 26.13 -22.01 6.76
CA GLY A 286 26.89 -21.54 5.61
C GLY A 286 26.08 -20.49 4.84
N TYR A 287 26.75 -19.45 4.34
CA TYR A 287 26.12 -18.35 3.62
C TYR A 287 26.87 -18.04 2.33
N ILE A 288 26.13 -18.02 1.21
CA ILE A 288 26.60 -17.59 -0.11
C ILE A 288 25.78 -16.35 -0.51
N GLY A 289 26.41 -15.19 -0.55
CA GLY A 289 25.72 -13.94 -0.84
C GLY A 289 26.55 -12.68 -0.54
N PRO A 290 26.00 -11.49 -0.75
CA PRO A 290 26.69 -10.23 -0.42
C PRO A 290 27.03 -10.19 1.08
N PRO A 291 28.17 -9.61 1.50
CA PRO A 291 28.54 -9.52 2.92
C PRO A 291 27.42 -8.89 3.74
N THR A 292 27.01 -9.56 4.83
CA THR A 292 25.88 -9.14 5.67
C THR A 292 26.11 -9.45 7.15
N ASP A 293 25.37 -8.78 8.03
CA ASP A 293 25.41 -8.98 9.47
C ASP A 293 24.23 -9.88 9.88
N LEU A 294 24.48 -11.17 10.17
CA LEU A 294 23.50 -12.08 10.79
C LEU A 294 23.69 -12.13 12.30
N ASN A 295 22.58 -12.24 13.05
CA ASN A 295 22.59 -12.17 14.52
C ASN A 295 22.93 -13.50 15.22
N TYR A 296 23.75 -14.32 14.55
CA TYR A 296 24.30 -15.62 14.96
C TYR A 296 25.55 -15.93 14.13
N ASP A 297 26.39 -16.82 14.64
CA ASP A 297 27.61 -17.25 13.97
C ASP A 297 27.28 -17.96 12.65
N HIS A 298 27.96 -17.55 11.58
CA HIS A 298 27.79 -18.10 10.25
C HIS A 298 29.13 -18.08 9.51
N GLN A 299 29.30 -19.00 8.57
CA GLN A 299 30.45 -19.09 7.70
C GLN A 299 30.08 -18.45 6.36
N HIS A 300 30.63 -17.27 6.06
CA HIS A 300 30.56 -16.70 4.72
C HIS A 300 31.44 -17.54 3.79
N LEU A 301 30.81 -18.23 2.83
CA LEU A 301 31.46 -19.19 1.93
C LEU A 301 31.88 -18.52 0.61
N GLY A 302 31.16 -17.47 0.20
CA GLY A 302 31.40 -16.76 -1.05
C GLY A 302 30.30 -15.76 -1.38
N THR A 303 30.52 -14.92 -2.38
CA THR A 303 29.58 -13.84 -2.76
C THR A 303 28.72 -14.15 -3.99
N GLY A 304 29.09 -15.16 -4.77
CA GLY A 304 28.51 -15.39 -6.10
C GLY A 304 28.24 -16.85 -6.42
N PRO A 305 27.66 -17.10 -7.60
CA PRO A 305 27.20 -18.44 -7.98
C PRO A 305 28.34 -19.45 -8.17
N GLN A 306 29.60 -19.01 -8.36
CA GLN A 306 30.74 -19.92 -8.49
C GLN A 306 30.85 -20.87 -7.29
N THR A 307 30.75 -20.34 -6.06
CA THR A 307 30.80 -21.11 -4.81
C THR A 307 29.69 -22.14 -4.73
N LEU A 308 28.52 -21.86 -5.33
CA LEU A 308 27.42 -22.81 -5.41
C LEU A 308 27.80 -24.01 -6.30
N THR A 309 28.43 -23.75 -7.46
CA THR A 309 28.99 -24.81 -8.32
C THR A 309 30.08 -25.61 -7.59
N GLU A 310 30.97 -24.96 -6.82
CA GLU A 310 31.98 -25.69 -6.04
C GLU A 310 31.39 -26.62 -4.98
N ILE A 311 30.21 -26.27 -4.44
CA ILE A 311 29.47 -27.13 -3.50
C ILE A 311 28.77 -28.27 -4.24
N ALA A 312 28.15 -28.00 -5.39
CA ALA A 312 27.52 -29.03 -6.21
C ALA A 312 28.53 -30.09 -6.71
N GLU A 313 29.75 -29.66 -7.05
CA GLU A 313 30.87 -30.51 -7.47
C GLU A 313 31.64 -31.15 -6.28
N ASN A 314 31.18 -30.97 -5.04
CA ASN A 314 31.81 -31.46 -3.81
C ASN A 314 33.27 -30.98 -3.57
N ARG A 315 33.69 -29.87 -4.22
CA ARG A 315 35.04 -29.29 -4.07
C ARG A 315 35.16 -28.38 -2.85
N HIS A 316 34.05 -27.80 -2.38
CA HIS A 316 34.06 -26.83 -1.29
C HIS A 316 34.09 -27.50 0.11
N PRO A 317 34.85 -27.00 1.12
CA PRO A 317 34.95 -27.64 2.44
C PRO A 317 33.60 -27.84 3.16
N PHE A 318 32.65 -26.94 2.94
CA PHE A 318 31.32 -26.98 3.56
C PHE A 318 30.45 -28.18 3.10
N CYS A 319 30.78 -28.85 1.99
CA CYS A 319 30.07 -30.06 1.54
C CYS A 319 30.10 -31.16 2.61
N SER A 320 31.22 -31.28 3.32
CA SER A 320 31.37 -32.22 4.45
C SER A 320 30.39 -31.94 5.60
N ALA A 321 29.96 -30.69 5.80
CA ALA A 321 28.94 -30.37 6.78
C ALA A 321 27.54 -30.75 6.27
N LEU A 322 27.24 -30.45 5.01
CA LEU A 322 25.95 -30.74 4.38
C LEU A 322 25.69 -32.26 4.27
N SER A 323 26.65 -33.05 3.81
CA SER A 323 26.46 -34.50 3.59
C SER A 323 26.43 -35.32 4.89
N ASN A 324 26.99 -34.79 5.99
CA ASN A 324 26.90 -35.40 7.32
C ASN A 324 25.71 -34.89 8.14
N ALA A 325 24.95 -33.92 7.62
CA ALA A 325 23.77 -33.37 8.28
C ALA A 325 22.62 -34.40 8.24
N LYS A 326 21.90 -34.52 9.35
CA LYS A 326 20.67 -35.32 9.42
C LYS A 326 19.50 -34.58 8.77
N ASN A 327 19.40 -33.27 8.98
CA ASN A 327 18.30 -32.42 8.53
C ASN A 327 18.85 -31.13 7.88
N PRO A 328 19.60 -31.23 6.77
CA PRO A 328 20.10 -30.04 6.08
C PRO A 328 18.95 -29.19 5.53
N ALA A 329 19.03 -27.88 5.74
CA ALA A 329 18.08 -26.89 5.24
C ALA A 329 18.80 -25.91 4.30
N ILE A 330 18.49 -25.98 3.00
CA ILE A 330 18.94 -25.01 2.01
C ILE A 330 17.82 -23.98 1.84
N ILE A 331 18.15 -22.69 1.94
CA ILE A 331 17.20 -21.57 1.83
C ILE A 331 17.69 -20.64 0.71
N VAL A 332 16.89 -20.54 -0.35
CA VAL A 332 17.15 -19.70 -1.53
C VAL A 332 16.35 -18.41 -1.43
N GLY A 333 16.98 -17.24 -1.61
CA GLY A 333 16.27 -15.96 -1.59
C GLY A 333 15.52 -15.66 -2.89
N ALA A 334 14.30 -15.13 -2.79
CA ALA A 334 13.52 -14.73 -3.96
C ALA A 334 14.15 -13.60 -4.79
N GLY A 335 15.15 -12.87 -4.27
CA GLY A 335 15.99 -11.96 -5.08
C GLY A 335 16.76 -12.67 -6.21
N ILE A 336 16.88 -14.00 -6.17
CA ILE A 336 17.42 -14.79 -7.29
C ILE A 336 16.45 -14.83 -8.47
N PHE A 337 15.13 -14.69 -8.26
CA PHE A 337 14.16 -14.68 -9.36
C PHE A 337 14.41 -13.52 -10.33
N GLU A 338 14.82 -12.35 -9.85
CA GLU A 338 15.10 -11.16 -10.68
C GLU A 338 16.30 -11.34 -11.62
N ARG A 339 17.09 -12.42 -11.46
CA ARG A 339 18.23 -12.72 -12.32
C ARG A 339 17.83 -13.49 -13.58
N GLN A 340 18.54 -13.24 -14.67
CA GLN A 340 18.38 -13.97 -15.93
C GLN A 340 18.81 -15.44 -15.83
N ASP A 341 19.79 -15.76 -14.99
CA ASP A 341 20.34 -17.11 -14.79
C ASP A 341 19.66 -17.90 -13.64
N LYS A 342 18.45 -17.49 -13.23
CA LYS A 342 17.73 -18.08 -12.09
C LYS A 342 17.54 -19.60 -12.24
N ASP A 343 17.20 -20.10 -13.41
CA ASP A 343 16.90 -21.53 -13.62
C ASP A 343 18.16 -22.40 -13.54
N ALA A 344 19.30 -21.89 -14.01
CA ALA A 344 20.60 -22.49 -13.77
C ALA A 344 20.96 -22.51 -12.27
N ILE A 345 20.67 -21.43 -11.54
CA ILE A 345 20.89 -21.36 -10.09
C ILE A 345 20.00 -22.38 -9.35
N PHE A 346 18.71 -22.46 -9.67
CA PHE A 346 17.82 -23.46 -9.10
C PHE A 346 18.25 -24.90 -9.44
N SER A 347 18.66 -25.17 -10.68
CA SER A 347 19.19 -26.48 -11.10
C SER A 347 20.39 -26.93 -10.27
N VAL A 348 21.33 -26.03 -9.99
CA VAL A 348 22.50 -26.32 -9.13
C VAL A 348 22.09 -26.47 -7.66
N VAL A 349 21.17 -25.63 -7.14
CA VAL A 349 20.62 -25.82 -5.77
C VAL A 349 19.94 -27.17 -5.62
N GLU A 350 19.11 -27.57 -6.59
CA GLU A 350 18.40 -28.85 -6.60
C GLU A 350 19.39 -30.03 -6.68
N SER A 351 20.51 -29.86 -7.40
CA SER A 351 21.60 -30.84 -7.44
C SER A 351 22.29 -30.98 -6.07
N ILE A 352 22.57 -29.87 -5.37
CA ILE A 352 23.08 -29.90 -3.99
C ILE A 352 22.08 -30.58 -3.06
N ALA A 353 20.79 -30.25 -3.16
CA ALA A 353 19.73 -30.83 -2.33
C ALA A 353 19.58 -32.35 -2.52
N LYS A 354 19.81 -32.85 -3.75
CA LYS A 354 19.91 -34.28 -4.06
C LYS A 354 21.17 -34.89 -3.42
N HIS A 355 22.35 -34.27 -3.58
CA HIS A 355 23.62 -34.78 -3.03
C HIS A 355 23.64 -34.89 -1.49
N CYS A 356 23.06 -33.92 -0.76
CA CYS A 356 23.00 -33.95 0.70
C CYS A 356 21.73 -34.61 1.27
N ASN A 357 20.91 -35.27 0.45
CA ASN A 357 19.65 -35.92 0.88
C ASN A 357 18.72 -34.97 1.67
N ALA A 358 18.65 -33.71 1.24
CA ALA A 358 17.79 -32.70 1.84
C ALA A 358 16.31 -32.88 1.49
N ILE A 359 15.99 -33.61 0.42
CA ILE A 359 14.62 -33.86 -0.03
C ILE A 359 14.30 -35.35 0.08
N ARG A 360 13.48 -35.72 1.05
CA ARG A 360 13.08 -37.09 1.36
C ARG A 360 11.70 -37.14 2.05
N PRO A 361 11.04 -38.30 2.18
CA PRO A 361 9.64 -38.35 2.64
C PRO A 361 9.39 -37.79 4.06
N ASP A 362 10.37 -37.86 4.95
CA ASP A 362 10.28 -37.32 6.32
C ASP A 362 10.78 -35.86 6.48
N TRP A 363 11.46 -35.32 5.46
CA TRP A 363 12.12 -34.01 5.52
C TRP A 363 12.28 -33.40 4.13
N ASN A 364 11.70 -32.21 3.93
CA ASN A 364 11.93 -31.40 2.75
C ASN A 364 12.67 -30.11 3.14
N GLY A 365 14.00 -30.20 3.13
CA GLY A 365 14.94 -29.14 3.47
C GLY A 365 15.30 -28.21 2.31
N LEU A 366 14.76 -28.40 1.10
CA LEU A 366 14.88 -27.39 0.04
C LEU A 366 13.80 -26.33 0.26
N ASN A 367 14.19 -25.08 0.47
CA ASN A 367 13.29 -23.98 0.79
C ASN A 367 13.56 -22.78 -0.10
N VAL A 368 12.51 -22.06 -0.47
CA VAL A 368 12.60 -20.74 -1.09
C VAL A 368 11.94 -19.72 -0.16
N LEU A 369 12.61 -18.59 0.02
CA LEU A 369 12.19 -17.51 0.89
C LEU A 369 11.66 -16.35 0.05
N LEU A 370 10.35 -16.12 0.13
CA LEU A 370 9.67 -15.00 -0.52
C LEU A 370 9.80 -13.72 0.30
N LEU A 371 9.79 -12.57 -0.39
CA LEU A 371 9.97 -11.24 0.22
C LEU A 371 8.64 -10.57 0.57
N ASN A 372 7.62 -10.79 -0.26
CA ASN A 372 6.41 -9.97 -0.28
C ASN A 372 5.15 -10.82 -0.04
N ALA A 373 4.18 -10.27 0.68
CA ALA A 373 2.99 -11.01 1.15
C ALA A 373 2.08 -11.53 0.01
N ALA A 374 2.09 -10.86 -1.14
CA ALA A 374 1.33 -11.29 -2.32
C ALA A 374 1.99 -12.45 -3.10
N GLN A 375 3.31 -12.69 -2.96
CA GLN A 375 4.05 -13.55 -3.90
C GLN A 375 3.60 -15.01 -3.90
N ALA A 376 3.39 -15.63 -2.72
CA ALA A 376 3.02 -17.04 -2.63
C ALA A 376 1.66 -17.27 -3.30
N ALA A 377 0.65 -16.50 -2.87
CA ALA A 377 -0.69 -16.54 -3.44
C ALA A 377 -0.71 -16.15 -4.93
N ALA A 378 0.15 -15.24 -5.39
CA ALA A 378 0.27 -14.92 -6.81
C ALA A 378 0.78 -16.11 -7.64
N LEU A 379 1.81 -16.81 -7.16
CA LEU A 379 2.37 -17.98 -7.84
C LEU A 379 1.37 -19.15 -7.83
N ASP A 380 0.69 -19.39 -6.71
CA ASP A 380 -0.37 -20.40 -6.59
C ASP A 380 -1.57 -20.11 -7.51
N LEU A 381 -1.97 -18.84 -7.67
CA LEU A 381 -2.98 -18.42 -8.65
C LEU A 381 -2.46 -18.42 -10.10
N GLY A 382 -1.17 -18.69 -10.32
CA GLY A 382 -0.51 -18.68 -11.62
C GLY A 382 -0.45 -17.30 -12.27
N LEU A 383 -0.15 -16.25 -11.50
CA LEU A 383 0.14 -14.90 -12.02
C LEU A 383 1.58 -14.88 -12.58
N VAL A 384 1.72 -15.44 -13.77
CA VAL A 384 2.94 -15.53 -14.59
C VAL A 384 2.63 -14.91 -15.96
N PRO A 385 3.43 -13.96 -16.48
CA PRO A 385 3.16 -13.38 -17.78
C PRO A 385 3.71 -14.27 -18.90
N GLU A 386 3.10 -14.22 -20.09
CA GLU A 386 3.56 -14.98 -21.25
C GLU A 386 4.84 -14.42 -21.88
N SER A 387 5.22 -13.17 -21.58
CA SER A 387 6.32 -12.49 -22.24
C SER A 387 7.19 -11.66 -21.30
N GLU A 388 8.52 -11.85 -21.42
CA GLU A 388 9.51 -11.19 -20.55
C GLU A 388 9.71 -9.69 -20.83
N ASN A 389 9.09 -9.13 -21.88
CA ASN A 389 9.21 -7.71 -22.25
C ASN A 389 7.84 -7.00 -22.36
N CYS A 390 6.79 -7.52 -21.69
CA CYS A 390 5.44 -6.97 -21.77
C CYS A 390 5.32 -5.49 -21.32
N ILE A 391 6.17 -4.98 -20.42
CA ILE A 391 6.18 -3.54 -20.06
C ILE A 391 6.58 -2.67 -21.26
N GLU A 392 7.63 -3.06 -22.00
CA GLU A 392 8.20 -2.25 -23.10
C GLU A 392 7.23 -2.11 -24.29
N SER A 393 6.37 -3.11 -24.50
CA SER A 393 5.34 -3.11 -25.54
C SER A 393 3.96 -2.66 -25.06
N SER A 394 3.76 -2.42 -23.75
CA SER A 394 2.45 -2.09 -23.18
C SER A 394 1.89 -0.76 -23.70
N LYS A 395 0.59 -0.75 -23.98
CA LYS A 395 -0.21 0.45 -24.26
C LYS A 395 -1.29 0.68 -23.20
N PHE A 396 -1.66 -0.34 -22.45
CA PHE A 396 -2.49 -0.25 -21.25
C PHE A 396 -1.83 -1.01 -20.11
N LEU A 397 -1.46 -0.32 -19.03
CA LEU A 397 -0.81 -0.90 -17.86
C LEU A 397 -1.67 -0.67 -16.61
N TYR A 398 -2.03 -1.76 -15.96
CA TYR A 398 -2.84 -1.78 -14.74
C TYR A 398 -1.97 -2.13 -13.54
N LEU A 399 -1.61 -1.15 -12.72
CA LEU A 399 -0.86 -1.31 -11.49
C LEU A 399 -1.84 -1.45 -10.31
N MET A 400 -1.99 -2.66 -9.76
CA MET A 400 -2.78 -2.93 -8.56
C MET A 400 -1.88 -2.88 -7.31
N GLY A 401 -1.54 -1.68 -6.86
CA GLY A 401 -0.73 -1.42 -5.66
C GLY A 401 0.76 -1.71 -5.86
N ALA A 402 1.20 -1.78 -7.10
CA ALA A 402 2.58 -2.00 -7.50
C ALA A 402 3.31 -0.65 -7.67
N ASP A 403 4.38 -0.44 -6.90
CA ASP A 403 5.13 0.81 -6.78
C ASP A 403 6.65 0.64 -7.03
N ASP A 404 7.16 -0.58 -7.05
CA ASP A 404 8.58 -0.89 -7.29
C ASP A 404 8.84 -1.47 -8.70
N VAL A 405 7.82 -1.57 -9.54
CA VAL A 405 7.96 -1.81 -10.99
C VAL A 405 8.76 -0.68 -11.65
N SER A 406 9.77 -1.01 -12.46
CA SER A 406 10.47 -0.02 -13.28
C SER A 406 9.59 0.48 -14.43
N LEU A 407 9.14 1.72 -14.33
CA LEU A 407 8.32 2.40 -15.33
C LEU A 407 9.14 3.23 -16.34
N GLU A 408 10.47 3.23 -16.24
CA GLU A 408 11.37 3.97 -17.15
C GLU A 408 11.30 3.45 -18.59
N LYS A 409 11.09 2.14 -18.73
CA LYS A 409 10.97 1.41 -19.99
C LYS A 409 9.58 1.45 -20.62
N LEU A 410 8.59 1.98 -19.92
CA LEU A 410 7.20 2.04 -20.40
C LEU A 410 7.06 3.12 -21.48
N PRO A 411 6.38 2.85 -22.62
CA PRO A 411 6.11 3.86 -23.64
C PRO A 411 5.44 5.11 -23.06
N SER A 412 5.83 6.28 -23.55
CA SER A 412 5.31 7.58 -23.07
C SER A 412 3.81 7.78 -23.37
N ASP A 413 3.30 7.09 -24.40
CA ASP A 413 1.90 7.07 -24.80
C ASP A 413 1.07 5.98 -24.09
N ALA A 414 1.68 5.11 -23.29
CA ALA A 414 0.95 4.06 -22.57
C ALA A 414 0.00 4.67 -21.51
N PHE A 415 -1.22 4.15 -21.46
CA PHE A 415 -2.21 4.55 -20.47
C PHE A 415 -2.05 3.73 -19.20
N VAL A 416 -1.74 4.40 -18.09
CA VAL A 416 -1.48 3.75 -16.79
C VAL A 416 -2.64 3.98 -15.83
N VAL A 417 -3.20 2.88 -15.33
CA VAL A 417 -4.16 2.88 -14.24
C VAL A 417 -3.45 2.43 -12.98
N TYR A 418 -3.49 3.24 -11.92
CA TYR A 418 -2.99 2.85 -10.62
C TYR A 418 -4.17 2.64 -9.66
N GLN A 419 -4.49 1.38 -9.36
CA GLN A 419 -5.36 1.02 -8.25
C GLN A 419 -4.51 0.84 -7.01
N GLY A 420 -4.68 1.63 -5.96
CA GLY A 420 -3.87 1.48 -4.74
C GLY A 420 -4.28 2.39 -3.61
N HIS A 421 -3.69 2.17 -2.43
CA HIS A 421 -4.09 2.83 -1.18
C HIS A 421 -3.19 4.01 -0.77
N HIS A 422 -1.95 4.06 -1.24
CA HIS A 422 -0.95 5.11 -0.95
C HIS A 422 -0.41 5.72 -2.25
N GLY A 423 -0.02 6.99 -2.17
CA GLY A 423 0.59 7.72 -3.28
C GLY A 423 2.11 7.66 -3.25
N ASP A 424 2.72 6.69 -3.92
CA ASP A 424 4.18 6.57 -4.08
C ASP A 424 4.58 6.63 -5.58
N ARG A 425 5.50 5.78 -6.04
CA ARG A 425 6.14 5.87 -7.37
C ARG A 425 5.15 5.64 -8.52
N GLY A 426 4.27 4.63 -8.44
CA GLY A 426 3.35 4.26 -9.52
C GLY A 426 2.36 5.38 -9.87
N VAL A 427 1.98 6.18 -8.87
CA VAL A 427 1.02 7.28 -9.00
C VAL A 427 1.53 8.42 -9.89
N TYR A 428 2.83 8.70 -9.91
CA TYR A 428 3.36 9.80 -10.72
C TYR A 428 3.24 9.56 -12.23
N ARG A 429 3.24 8.29 -12.66
CA ARG A 429 3.07 7.89 -14.08
C ARG A 429 1.60 7.65 -14.45
N ALA A 430 0.71 7.48 -13.48
CA ALA A 430 -0.70 7.19 -13.70
C ALA A 430 -1.44 8.26 -14.53
N ASN A 431 -2.34 7.80 -15.39
CA ASN A 431 -3.37 8.58 -16.08
C ASN A 431 -4.67 8.58 -15.28
N VAL A 432 -5.00 7.47 -14.62
CA VAL A 432 -6.15 7.32 -13.70
C VAL A 432 -5.70 6.66 -12.40
N ILE A 433 -6.23 7.13 -11.27
CA ILE A 433 -6.01 6.58 -9.94
C ILE A 433 -7.35 6.08 -9.39
N LEU A 434 -7.36 4.84 -8.89
CA LEU A 434 -8.51 4.20 -8.25
C LEU A 434 -8.13 3.92 -6.77
N PRO A 435 -8.73 4.61 -5.78
CA PRO A 435 -8.35 4.46 -4.38
C PRO A 435 -8.79 3.09 -3.82
N ALA A 436 -7.82 2.31 -3.37
CA ALA A 436 -8.02 0.98 -2.79
C ALA A 436 -7.95 0.98 -1.25
N ALA A 437 -8.51 -0.07 -0.66
CA ALA A 437 -8.43 -0.36 0.77
C ALA A 437 -7.00 -0.81 1.17
N ALA A 438 -6.54 -0.39 2.35
CA ALA A 438 -5.32 -0.94 2.96
C ALA A 438 -5.58 -2.34 3.55
N PHE A 439 -4.54 -3.12 3.83
CA PHE A 439 -4.68 -4.48 4.39
C PHE A 439 -5.47 -4.54 5.72
N THR A 440 -5.49 -3.45 6.50
CA THR A 440 -6.27 -3.32 7.74
C THR A 440 -7.74 -2.95 7.53
N GLU A 441 -8.15 -2.64 6.30
CA GLU A 441 -9.49 -2.13 5.94
C GLU A 441 -10.33 -3.16 5.19
N LYS A 442 -9.72 -4.26 4.75
CA LYS A 442 -10.35 -5.31 3.95
C LYS A 442 -10.18 -6.70 4.57
N GLU A 443 -11.11 -7.57 4.22
CA GLU A 443 -11.02 -9.02 4.45
C GLU A 443 -10.42 -9.67 3.20
N GLY A 444 -9.15 -10.06 3.25
CA GLY A 444 -8.43 -10.63 2.12
C GLY A 444 -7.55 -11.81 2.55
N ILE A 445 -7.40 -12.78 1.65
CA ILE A 445 -6.54 -13.94 1.84
C ILE A 445 -5.12 -13.60 1.39
N TYR A 446 -4.16 -13.91 2.24
CA TYR A 446 -2.73 -13.87 1.95
C TYR A 446 -2.15 -15.27 2.18
N GLU A 447 -1.03 -15.58 1.53
CA GLU A 447 -0.29 -16.80 1.83
C GLU A 447 1.15 -16.44 2.17
N ASN A 448 1.66 -17.02 3.26
CA ASN A 448 3.01 -16.76 3.71
C ASN A 448 4.03 -17.67 2.98
N THR A 449 5.32 -17.40 3.17
CA THR A 449 6.40 -18.14 2.48
C THR A 449 6.41 -19.66 2.73
N GLU A 450 5.74 -20.20 3.76
CA GLU A 450 5.68 -21.65 4.02
C GLU A 450 4.47 -22.36 3.40
N GLY A 451 3.56 -21.64 2.74
CA GLY A 451 2.34 -22.19 2.16
C GLY A 451 1.21 -22.34 3.18
N CYS A 452 1.14 -21.42 4.15
CA CYS A 452 0.03 -21.29 5.08
C CYS A 452 -0.83 -20.09 4.66
N ALA A 453 -2.10 -20.37 4.32
CA ALA A 453 -3.06 -19.36 3.92
C ALA A 453 -3.68 -18.71 5.17
N GLN A 454 -3.68 -17.38 5.22
CA GLN A 454 -4.14 -16.59 6.37
C GLN A 454 -5.10 -15.51 5.89
N GLN A 455 -6.06 -15.13 6.74
CA GLN A 455 -7.05 -14.11 6.41
C GLN A 455 -6.83 -12.83 7.23
N THR A 456 -6.88 -11.66 6.59
CA THR A 456 -7.06 -10.40 7.32
C THR A 456 -8.49 -10.27 7.81
N LEU A 457 -8.67 -9.53 8.89
CA LEU A 457 -9.97 -9.04 9.36
C LEU A 457 -9.97 -7.50 9.31
N PRO A 458 -11.02 -6.86 8.78
CA PRO A 458 -11.09 -5.41 8.70
C PRO A 458 -11.18 -4.81 10.11
N ALA A 459 -10.15 -4.05 10.49
CA ALA A 459 -10.01 -3.42 11.81
C ALA A 459 -10.48 -1.96 11.82
N VAL A 460 -10.43 -1.28 10.67
CA VAL A 460 -10.80 0.12 10.50
C VAL A 460 -11.59 0.31 9.19
N PRO A 461 -12.48 1.31 9.08
CA PRO A 461 -13.16 1.61 7.82
C PRO A 461 -12.20 2.14 6.76
N THR A 462 -12.55 1.93 5.48
CA THR A 462 -11.83 2.49 4.32
C THR A 462 -11.77 4.02 4.36
N VAL A 463 -10.64 4.59 3.96
CA VAL A 463 -10.44 6.05 3.93
C VAL A 463 -11.15 6.69 2.73
N GLY A 464 -12.03 7.66 3.00
CA GLY A 464 -12.73 8.43 1.97
C GLY A 464 -13.67 7.56 1.13
N ASP A 465 -13.55 7.67 -0.19
CA ASP A 465 -14.30 6.89 -1.16
C ASP A 465 -13.52 5.68 -1.70
N ALA A 466 -12.49 5.21 -0.99
CA ALA A 466 -11.77 3.98 -1.31
C ALA A 466 -12.68 2.72 -1.27
N ARG A 467 -12.26 1.65 -1.94
CA ARG A 467 -12.99 0.36 -2.02
C ARG A 467 -12.02 -0.83 -1.94
N ASP A 468 -12.53 -2.01 -1.57
CA ASP A 468 -11.77 -3.26 -1.66
C ASP A 468 -11.29 -3.49 -3.11
N ASP A 469 -10.04 -3.92 -3.25
CA ASP A 469 -9.39 -4.10 -4.54
C ASP A 469 -10.18 -4.97 -5.53
N TRP A 470 -10.69 -6.14 -5.10
CA TRP A 470 -11.50 -7.02 -5.95
C TRP A 470 -12.83 -6.38 -6.38
N LYS A 471 -13.43 -5.50 -5.56
CA LYS A 471 -14.69 -4.80 -5.89
C LYS A 471 -14.46 -3.79 -7.01
N ILE A 472 -13.31 -3.11 -6.99
CA ILE A 472 -12.93 -2.16 -8.04
C ILE A 472 -12.78 -2.88 -9.38
N ILE A 473 -12.03 -3.99 -9.41
CA ILE A 473 -11.82 -4.78 -10.63
C ILE A 473 -13.12 -5.42 -11.11
N ARG A 474 -13.94 -5.96 -10.19
CA ARG A 474 -15.26 -6.48 -10.52
C ARG A 474 -16.16 -5.40 -11.14
N ALA A 475 -16.21 -4.19 -10.56
CA ALA A 475 -16.97 -3.09 -11.13
C ALA A 475 -16.44 -2.68 -12.51
N LEU A 476 -15.11 -2.55 -12.66
CA LEU A 476 -14.45 -2.25 -13.93
C LEU A 476 -14.81 -3.28 -15.00
N SER A 477 -14.79 -4.57 -14.69
CA SER A 477 -15.11 -5.64 -15.66
C SER A 477 -16.52 -5.52 -16.27
N GLU A 478 -17.49 -5.01 -15.51
CA GLU A 478 -18.87 -4.83 -15.97
C GLU A 478 -19.06 -3.52 -16.74
N VAL A 479 -18.37 -2.44 -16.35
CA VAL A 479 -18.31 -1.21 -17.15
C VAL A 479 -17.57 -1.44 -18.48
N ALA A 480 -16.57 -2.31 -18.48
CA ALA A 480 -15.84 -2.77 -19.67
C ALA A 480 -16.53 -3.93 -20.42
N GLY A 481 -17.79 -4.26 -20.13
CA GLY A 481 -18.58 -5.24 -20.89
C GLY A 481 -18.20 -6.73 -20.69
N VAL A 482 -17.09 -7.04 -20.02
CA VAL A 482 -16.57 -8.39 -19.75
C VAL A 482 -16.92 -8.90 -18.34
N ARG A 483 -18.15 -8.63 -17.87
CA ARG A 483 -18.63 -8.88 -16.50
C ARG A 483 -18.15 -10.23 -15.93
N LEU A 484 -17.41 -10.16 -14.83
CA LEU A 484 -16.92 -11.32 -14.09
C LEU A 484 -18.06 -12.12 -13.42
N PRO A 485 -17.92 -13.45 -13.25
CA PRO A 485 -19.02 -14.34 -12.87
C PRO A 485 -19.31 -14.40 -11.36
N TYR A 486 -18.92 -13.38 -10.59
CA TYR A 486 -19.09 -13.31 -9.15
C TYR A 486 -19.39 -11.88 -8.68
N ASP A 487 -20.32 -11.75 -7.73
CA ASP A 487 -20.77 -10.45 -7.20
C ASP A 487 -20.53 -10.33 -5.68
N THR A 488 -19.98 -11.36 -5.04
CA THR A 488 -19.75 -11.44 -3.59
C THR A 488 -18.38 -12.02 -3.27
N LEU A 489 -17.86 -11.74 -2.08
CA LEU A 489 -16.57 -12.27 -1.60
C LEU A 489 -16.56 -13.82 -1.61
N GLY A 490 -17.65 -14.45 -1.20
CA GLY A 490 -17.83 -15.91 -1.29
C GLY A 490 -17.82 -16.44 -2.73
N GLY A 491 -18.29 -15.65 -3.70
CA GLY A 491 -18.17 -15.96 -5.13
C GLY A 491 -16.72 -15.89 -5.63
N VAL A 492 -15.97 -14.84 -5.25
CA VAL A 492 -14.54 -14.73 -5.56
C VAL A 492 -13.75 -15.88 -4.94
N ARG A 493 -14.00 -16.21 -3.67
CA ARG A 493 -13.37 -17.38 -3.01
C ARG A 493 -13.77 -18.70 -3.67
N SER A 494 -15.02 -18.85 -4.11
CA SER A 494 -15.43 -20.01 -4.91
C SER A 494 -14.65 -20.11 -6.23
N ARG A 495 -14.30 -18.97 -6.85
CA ARG A 495 -13.39 -18.94 -8.00
C ARG A 495 -11.96 -19.31 -7.62
N ILE A 496 -11.40 -18.79 -6.51
CA ILE A 496 -10.09 -19.22 -5.98
C ILE A 496 -10.06 -20.75 -5.82
N LYS A 497 -11.11 -21.35 -5.27
CA LYS A 497 -11.22 -22.82 -5.10
C LYS A 497 -10.99 -23.61 -6.39
N THR A 498 -11.39 -23.05 -7.54
CA THR A 498 -11.22 -23.70 -8.86
C THR A 498 -9.83 -23.56 -9.46
N VAL A 499 -8.98 -22.69 -8.90
CA VAL A 499 -7.60 -22.41 -9.38
C VAL A 499 -6.57 -22.92 -8.39
N ALA A 500 -6.65 -22.44 -7.14
CA ALA A 500 -5.70 -22.71 -6.07
C ALA A 500 -6.49 -23.06 -4.78
N PRO A 501 -6.99 -24.31 -4.65
CA PRO A 501 -7.85 -24.69 -3.52
C PRO A 501 -7.16 -24.59 -2.16
N ASN A 502 -5.83 -24.73 -2.12
CA ASN A 502 -5.01 -24.58 -0.90
C ASN A 502 -5.20 -23.20 -0.25
N LEU A 503 -5.44 -22.14 -1.03
CA LEU A 503 -5.65 -20.78 -0.52
C LEU A 503 -6.96 -20.63 0.27
N LEU A 504 -7.81 -21.65 0.36
CA LEU A 504 -9.01 -21.65 1.20
C LEU A 504 -8.87 -22.48 2.49
N HIS A 505 -7.74 -23.16 2.68
CA HIS A 505 -7.42 -23.88 3.91
C HIS A 505 -6.81 -22.91 4.93
N MET A 506 -7.67 -22.11 5.56
CA MET A 506 -7.27 -21.06 6.50
C MET A 506 -6.52 -21.61 7.71
N ASP A 507 -5.41 -20.97 8.06
CA ASP A 507 -4.49 -21.31 9.16
C ASP A 507 -3.91 -22.74 9.08
N GLU A 508 -4.11 -23.42 7.94
CA GLU A 508 -3.58 -24.74 7.63
C GLU A 508 -2.46 -24.62 6.58
N ARG A 509 -1.26 -25.09 6.93
CA ARG A 509 -0.17 -25.21 5.96
C ARG A 509 -0.43 -26.39 5.02
N GLN A 510 -0.55 -26.12 3.72
CA GLN A 510 -0.67 -27.15 2.69
C GLN A 510 0.71 -27.42 2.07
N PRO A 511 1.42 -28.51 2.41
CA PRO A 511 2.74 -28.80 1.87
C PRO A 511 2.68 -29.17 0.37
N ALA A 512 3.75 -28.88 -0.37
CA ALA A 512 3.88 -29.33 -1.74
C ALA A 512 4.06 -30.86 -1.81
N THR A 513 3.15 -31.55 -2.51
CA THR A 513 3.17 -33.03 -2.65
C THR A 513 4.30 -33.52 -3.55
N PHE A 514 4.63 -32.76 -4.60
CA PHE A 514 5.69 -33.06 -5.54
C PHE A 514 6.95 -32.25 -5.23
N SER A 515 8.11 -32.84 -5.53
CA SER A 515 9.43 -32.21 -5.38
C SER A 515 10.04 -31.84 -6.73
N SER A 516 11.23 -31.25 -6.71
CA SER A 516 12.05 -30.94 -7.89
C SER A 516 12.41 -32.14 -8.78
N SER A 517 12.13 -33.38 -8.36
CA SER A 517 12.35 -34.58 -9.20
C SER A 517 11.52 -34.62 -10.49
N VAL A 518 10.48 -33.78 -10.62
CA VAL A 518 9.60 -33.69 -11.79
C VAL A 518 10.01 -32.54 -12.75
N LYS A 519 10.93 -31.67 -12.32
CA LYS A 519 11.36 -30.49 -13.10
C LYS A 519 12.25 -30.90 -14.29
N PRO A 520 12.09 -30.30 -15.48
CA PRO A 520 12.97 -30.58 -16.62
C PRO A 520 14.42 -30.16 -16.35
N GLU A 521 15.37 -30.83 -17.00
CA GLU A 521 16.78 -30.46 -16.93
C GLU A 521 17.02 -29.08 -17.60
N CYS A 522 17.66 -28.18 -16.86
CA CYS A 522 18.05 -26.85 -17.36
C CYS A 522 19.46 -26.89 -17.95
N SER A 523 19.62 -26.44 -19.19
CA SER A 523 20.89 -26.35 -19.91
C SER A 523 21.58 -24.98 -19.80
N ASP A 524 20.99 -24.03 -19.08
CA ASP A 524 21.42 -22.63 -19.09
C ASP A 524 22.72 -22.41 -18.31
N LYS A 525 23.51 -21.46 -18.80
CA LYS A 525 24.79 -21.11 -18.19
C LYS A 525 24.59 -20.10 -17.08
N MET A 526 25.03 -20.48 -15.89
CA MET A 526 25.12 -19.62 -14.73
C MET A 526 26.07 -18.43 -14.99
N SER A 527 25.65 -17.22 -14.61
CA SER A 527 26.46 -16.02 -14.75
C SER A 527 27.52 -15.94 -13.65
N SER A 528 28.65 -15.29 -13.96
CA SER A 528 29.67 -14.94 -12.98
C SER A 528 29.26 -13.77 -12.06
N THR A 529 28.17 -13.07 -12.36
CA THR A 529 27.66 -11.95 -11.56
C THR A 529 27.34 -12.40 -10.13
N PRO A 530 27.91 -11.76 -9.09
CA PRO A 530 27.66 -12.13 -7.69
C PRO A 530 26.18 -11.92 -7.29
N PHE A 531 25.77 -12.49 -6.16
CA PHE A 531 24.42 -12.26 -5.64
C PHE A 531 24.31 -10.82 -5.10
N GLY A 532 23.21 -10.14 -5.45
CA GLY A 532 22.91 -8.79 -4.97
C GLY A 532 22.17 -8.78 -3.63
N THR A 533 21.96 -7.60 -3.08
CA THR A 533 21.07 -7.38 -1.95
C THR A 533 19.64 -7.15 -2.46
N ALA A 534 18.71 -8.04 -2.15
CA ALA A 534 17.32 -7.93 -2.61
C ALA A 534 16.52 -6.82 -1.92
N VAL A 535 16.91 -6.44 -0.69
CA VAL A 535 16.27 -5.38 0.10
C VAL A 535 17.34 -4.47 0.69
N GLU A 536 17.52 -3.28 0.10
CA GLU A 536 18.51 -2.30 0.57
C GLU A 536 18.16 -1.69 1.93
N ASN A 537 16.86 -1.48 2.18
CA ASN A 537 16.37 -0.78 3.37
C ASN A 537 15.15 -1.51 3.95
N PHE A 538 15.39 -2.28 5.01
CA PHE A 538 14.36 -3.00 5.78
C PHE A 538 13.15 -2.14 6.17
N TYR A 539 13.36 -0.85 6.41
CA TYR A 539 12.30 0.06 6.86
C TYR A 539 11.48 0.66 5.70
N MET A 540 11.79 0.38 4.43
CA MET A 540 11.17 1.05 3.27
C MET A 540 10.87 0.09 2.11
N THR A 541 10.30 -1.07 2.42
CA THR A 541 10.09 -2.19 1.49
C THR A 541 8.84 -2.09 0.62
N ASP A 542 7.84 -1.31 1.04
CA ASP A 542 6.54 -1.15 0.38
C ASP A 542 5.98 0.28 0.54
N SER A 543 4.83 0.58 -0.07
CA SER A 543 4.26 1.93 -0.04
C SER A 543 3.69 2.36 1.32
N ILE A 544 3.38 1.43 2.25
CA ILE A 544 2.93 1.74 3.61
C ILE A 544 4.13 2.14 4.48
N THR A 545 5.20 1.36 4.42
CA THR A 545 6.46 1.59 5.14
C THR A 545 7.17 2.84 4.63
N ARG A 546 7.17 3.09 3.31
CA ARG A 546 7.69 4.34 2.71
C ARG A 546 6.87 5.58 3.07
N ALA A 547 5.55 5.47 3.18
CA ALA A 547 4.70 6.56 3.71
C ALA A 547 4.85 6.74 5.25
N SER A 548 5.38 5.74 5.97
CA SER A 548 5.47 5.76 7.43
C SER A 548 6.58 6.68 7.94
N LYS A 549 6.15 7.69 8.70
CA LYS A 549 7.04 8.69 9.32
C LYS A 549 7.96 8.07 10.39
N ILE A 550 7.52 6.98 11.04
CA ILE A 550 8.33 6.25 12.02
C ILE A 550 9.44 5.49 11.29
N MET A 551 9.10 4.77 10.21
CA MET A 551 10.07 4.02 9.42
C MET A 551 11.11 4.93 8.75
N ALA A 552 10.70 6.11 8.28
CA ALA A 552 11.62 7.14 7.78
C ALA A 552 12.62 7.60 8.85
N GLN A 553 12.19 7.71 10.12
CA GLN A 553 13.11 8.00 11.24
C GLN A 553 14.04 6.82 11.53
N CYS A 554 13.55 5.59 11.53
CA CYS A 554 14.37 4.38 11.73
C CYS A 554 15.46 4.24 10.64
N SER A 555 15.11 4.43 9.38
CA SER A 555 16.07 4.44 8.26
C SER A 555 17.11 5.56 8.41
N ALA A 556 16.70 6.77 8.80
CA ALA A 556 17.64 7.87 9.07
C ALA A 556 18.53 7.65 10.31
N MET A 557 18.19 6.72 11.22
CA MET A 557 19.09 6.28 12.30
C MET A 557 20.07 5.19 11.83
N LEU A 558 19.67 4.35 10.87
CA LEU A 558 20.53 3.34 10.26
C LEU A 558 21.67 3.98 9.45
N LEU A 559 21.35 4.96 8.60
CA LEU A 559 22.28 5.69 7.74
C LEU A 559 23.20 6.70 8.47
N LYS A 560 23.09 6.80 9.80
CA LYS A 560 23.95 7.64 10.66
C LYS A 560 25.06 6.85 11.37
N LYS A 561 25.12 5.55 11.14
CA LYS A 561 26.22 4.67 11.54
C LYS A 561 27.14 4.43 10.34
#